data_AF-A0A836Q8U0-F1
#
_entry.id   AF-A0A836Q8U0-F1
#
_cell.length_a   1.000
_cell.length_b   1.000
_cell.length_c   1.000
_cell.angle_alpha   90.00
_cell.angle_beta   90.00
_cell.angle_gamma   90.00
#
_symmetry.space_group_name_H-M   'P 1'
#
loop_
_entity.id
_entity.type
_entity.pdbx_description
1 polymer ?
#
loop_
_entity_poly.entity_id
_entity_poly.type
_entity_poly.pdbx_seq_one_letter_code
_entity_poly.pdbx_strand_id
1 'polypeptide(L)'
;MLHNVLSKLVKDDVTRLQRYKKLSASYSGPNRRLSSLVPPAAKAEDESKMQARHLMVREFMLSLAAFERTCCIHISSSWRKPRASMLVFRGRVLGCIYTRKDLDAPVFAEEGFTLALAELGEVDTEISAYEIDEEVALASAALFSSQTVAEASADVLRSPLQEYKRFLEVDASGCILVNDAENQT
;
A
#
# COMPACT_ATOMS: atom_id res chain seq x y z
N MET A 1 1.00 25.49 -33.66
CA MET A 1 1.38 24.05 -33.71
C MET A 1 1.14 23.30 -32.39
N LEU A 2 1.41 23.88 -31.20
CA LEU A 2 1.17 23.22 -29.91
C LEU A 2 -0.30 22.79 -29.65
N HIS A 3 -1.28 23.58 -30.09
CA HIS A 3 -2.70 23.29 -29.89
C HIS A 3 -3.15 21.97 -30.57
N ASN A 4 -2.53 21.60 -31.69
CA ASN A 4 -2.83 20.35 -32.40
C ASN A 4 -2.21 19.12 -31.71
N VAL A 5 -1.04 19.27 -31.07
CA VAL A 5 -0.37 18.19 -30.32
C VAL A 5 -1.14 17.88 -29.04
N LEU A 6 -1.54 18.91 -28.28
CA LEU A 6 -2.35 18.75 -27.06
C LEU A 6 -3.73 18.16 -27.37
N SER A 7 -4.38 18.59 -28.47
CA SER A 7 -5.68 18.04 -28.88
C SER A 7 -5.62 16.56 -29.33
N LYS A 8 -4.48 16.13 -29.90
CA LYS A 8 -4.23 14.72 -30.26
C LYS A 8 -3.97 13.86 -29.02
N LEU A 9 -3.12 14.33 -28.11
CA LEU A 9 -2.87 13.67 -26.81
C LEU A 9 -4.18 13.47 -26.02
N VAL A 10 -5.03 14.51 -25.96
CA VAL A 10 -6.32 14.43 -25.26
C VAL A 10 -7.31 13.47 -25.93
N LYS A 11 -7.37 13.43 -27.27
CA LYS A 11 -8.24 12.47 -28.00
C LYS A 11 -7.76 11.02 -27.87
N ASP A 12 -6.46 10.78 -27.93
CA ASP A 12 -5.88 9.45 -27.70
C ASP A 12 -6.10 8.99 -26.26
N ASP A 13 -6.04 9.90 -25.29
CA ASP A 13 -6.32 9.64 -23.88
C ASP A 13 -7.79 9.25 -23.64
N VAL A 14 -8.76 9.94 -24.26
CA VAL A 14 -10.20 9.60 -24.13
C VAL A 14 -10.50 8.20 -24.69
N THR A 15 -9.91 7.86 -25.84
CA THR A 15 -10.11 6.56 -26.49
C THR A 15 -9.44 5.43 -25.70
N ARG A 16 -8.27 5.70 -25.11
CA ARG A 16 -7.60 4.80 -24.16
C ARG A 16 -8.40 4.63 -22.87
N LEU A 17 -8.92 5.72 -22.29
CA LEU A 17 -9.74 5.70 -21.09
C LEU A 17 -11.04 4.89 -21.28
N GLN A 18 -11.67 4.98 -22.45
CA GLN A 18 -12.84 4.14 -22.79
C GLN A 18 -12.48 2.65 -22.92
N ARG A 19 -11.29 2.31 -23.44
CA ARG A 19 -10.78 0.92 -23.39
C ARG A 19 -10.50 0.48 -21.96
N TYR A 20 -9.91 1.34 -21.13
CA TYR A 20 -9.64 1.05 -19.72
C TYR A 20 -10.92 0.87 -18.90
N LYS A 21 -11.99 1.64 -19.16
CA LYS A 21 -13.32 1.41 -18.54
C LYS A 21 -13.93 0.05 -18.88
N LYS A 22 -13.64 -0.50 -20.06
CA LYS A 22 -14.04 -1.87 -20.41
C LYS A 22 -13.15 -2.93 -19.74
N LEU A 23 -11.87 -2.62 -19.54
CA LEU A 23 -10.90 -3.51 -18.86
C LEU A 23 -11.06 -3.50 -17.33
N SER A 24 -11.49 -2.39 -16.73
CA SER A 24 -11.65 -2.24 -15.28
C SER A 24 -12.68 -3.20 -14.70
N ALA A 25 -13.77 -3.48 -15.44
CA ALA A 25 -14.77 -4.48 -15.08
C ALA A 25 -14.22 -5.92 -14.99
N SER A 26 -13.00 -6.16 -15.48
CA SER A 26 -12.32 -7.46 -15.49
C SER A 26 -10.93 -7.44 -14.84
N TYR A 27 -10.56 -6.35 -14.15
CA TYR A 27 -9.21 -6.21 -13.62
C TYR A 27 -8.98 -7.15 -12.43
N SER A 28 -8.09 -8.13 -12.63
CA SER A 28 -7.60 -9.04 -11.60
C SER A 28 -6.09 -8.84 -11.40
N GLY A 29 -5.65 -7.60 -11.22
CA GLY A 29 -4.24 -7.31 -10.97
C GLY A 29 -3.86 -7.32 -9.48
N PRO A 30 -2.55 -7.38 -9.18
CA PRO A 30 -2.03 -7.45 -7.81
C PRO A 30 -2.45 -6.26 -6.95
N ASN A 31 -2.68 -5.10 -7.56
CA ASN A 31 -3.04 -3.85 -6.87
C ASN A 31 -4.50 -3.76 -6.42
N ARG A 32 -5.29 -4.85 -6.49
CA ARG A 32 -6.66 -4.86 -5.96
C ARG A 32 -6.67 -4.88 -4.43
N ARG A 33 -5.58 -5.33 -3.81
CA ARG A 33 -5.47 -5.45 -2.36
C ARG A 33 -4.60 -4.34 -1.81
N LEU A 34 -5.05 -3.73 -0.73
CA LEU A 34 -4.30 -2.64 -0.10
C LEU A 34 -2.94 -3.09 0.44
N SER A 35 -2.82 -4.34 0.89
CA SER A 35 -1.55 -4.97 1.30
C SER A 35 -0.53 -5.09 0.15
N SER A 36 -1.00 -5.03 -1.10
CA SER A 36 -0.16 -5.06 -2.31
C SER A 36 0.32 -3.67 -2.72
N LEU A 37 0.00 -2.62 -1.96
CA LEU A 37 0.61 -1.30 -2.12
C LEU A 37 2.04 -1.26 -1.59
N VAL A 38 2.38 -2.16 -0.66
CA VAL A 38 3.75 -2.32 -0.17
C VAL A 38 4.55 -3.11 -1.23
N PRO A 39 5.82 -2.75 -1.50
CA PRO A 39 6.65 -3.41 -2.50
C PRO A 39 6.68 -4.92 -2.30
N PRO A 40 6.43 -5.75 -3.32
CA PRO A 40 6.50 -7.19 -3.18
C PRO A 40 7.96 -7.66 -3.04
N ALA A 41 8.15 -8.88 -2.56
CA ALA A 41 9.44 -9.55 -2.63
C ALA A 41 9.91 -9.65 -4.08
N ALA A 42 11.21 -9.48 -4.31
CA ALA A 42 11.80 -9.64 -5.64
C ALA A 42 11.54 -11.05 -6.20
N LYS A 43 11.60 -12.07 -5.33
CA LYS A 43 11.20 -13.44 -5.62
C LYS A 43 10.41 -14.04 -4.45
N ALA A 44 9.50 -14.94 -4.76
CA ALA A 44 8.69 -15.61 -3.74
C ALA A 44 9.51 -16.49 -2.77
N GLU A 45 10.67 -16.97 -3.22
CA GLU A 45 11.61 -17.79 -2.42
C GLU A 45 12.35 -17.00 -1.34
N ASP A 46 12.41 -15.67 -1.47
CA ASP A 46 13.05 -14.78 -0.49
C ASP A 46 12.10 -14.46 0.70
N GLU A 47 10.84 -14.88 0.61
CA GLU A 47 9.83 -14.68 1.64
C GLU A 47 9.95 -15.75 2.74
N SER A 48 10.33 -15.33 3.94
CA SER A 48 10.32 -16.17 5.13
C SER A 48 8.93 -16.16 5.77
N LYS A 49 8.40 -17.33 6.14
CA LYS A 49 7.07 -17.48 6.76
C LYS A 49 7.17 -18.16 8.12
N MET A 50 6.36 -17.70 9.06
CA MET A 50 6.24 -18.31 10.38
C MET A 50 4.83 -18.17 10.95
N GLN A 51 4.51 -19.07 11.88
CA GLN A 51 3.27 -19.00 12.66
C GLN A 51 3.52 -18.20 13.96
N ALA A 52 2.59 -17.31 14.30
CA ALA A 52 2.70 -16.43 15.46
C ALA A 52 2.36 -17.11 16.80
N ARG A 53 1.86 -18.36 16.79
CA ARG A 53 1.37 -19.08 17.98
C ARG A 53 2.33 -19.16 19.20
N HIS A 54 3.61 -18.86 19.03
CA HIS A 54 4.61 -18.79 20.11
C HIS A 54 5.44 -17.49 20.09
N LEU A 55 4.98 -16.49 19.34
CA LEU A 55 5.68 -15.24 19.18
C LEU A 55 5.42 -14.35 20.39
N MET A 56 6.47 -14.08 21.16
CA MET A 56 6.46 -13.02 22.16
C MET A 56 6.58 -11.68 21.42
N VAL A 57 5.46 -10.95 21.27
CA VAL A 57 5.41 -9.68 20.51
C VAL A 57 6.52 -8.72 20.92
N ARG A 58 6.80 -8.60 22.22
CA ARG A 58 7.88 -7.73 22.73
C ARG A 58 9.26 -8.17 22.24
N GLU A 59 9.57 -9.46 22.26
CA GLU A 59 10.85 -9.98 21.80
C GLU A 59 11.01 -9.84 20.29
N PHE A 60 9.92 -10.06 19.54
CA PHE A 60 9.88 -9.81 18.11
C PHE A 60 10.20 -8.34 17.78
N MET A 61 9.56 -7.39 18.47
CA MET A 61 9.82 -5.96 18.25
C MET A 61 11.25 -5.55 18.64
N LEU A 62 11.79 -6.10 19.74
CA LEU A 62 13.19 -5.88 20.12
C LEU A 62 14.16 -6.45 19.09
N SER A 63 13.84 -7.63 18.54
CA SER A 63 14.65 -8.28 17.51
C SER A 63 14.66 -7.46 16.22
N LEU A 64 13.50 -6.96 15.78
CA LEU A 64 13.40 -6.06 14.63
C LEU A 64 14.29 -4.82 14.79
N ALA A 65 14.25 -4.18 15.96
CA ALA A 65 15.09 -3.03 16.25
C ALA A 65 16.59 -3.38 16.27
N ALA A 66 16.96 -4.55 16.81
CA ALA A 66 18.35 -4.98 16.96
C ALA A 66 19.00 -5.43 15.65
N PHE A 67 18.25 -6.05 14.73
CA PHE A 67 18.80 -6.53 13.46
C PHE A 67 19.06 -5.41 12.45
N GLU A 68 18.46 -4.23 12.66
CA GLU A 68 18.60 -3.06 11.78
C GLU A 68 18.34 -3.38 10.30
N ARG A 69 17.47 -4.35 10.02
CA ARG A 69 17.10 -4.73 8.65
C ARG A 69 16.03 -3.79 8.10
N THR A 70 16.09 -3.61 6.79
CA THR A 70 15.04 -2.96 6.01
C THR A 70 14.24 -4.06 5.32
N CYS A 71 12.96 -4.17 5.66
CA CYS A 71 12.12 -5.28 5.23
C CYS A 71 10.65 -4.89 5.21
N CYS A 72 9.86 -5.74 4.55
CA CYS A 72 8.42 -5.72 4.65
C CYS A 72 7.96 -6.92 5.46
N ILE A 73 6.94 -6.72 6.29
CA ILE A 73 6.34 -7.77 7.11
C ILE A 73 4.85 -7.79 6.83
N HIS A 74 4.33 -8.93 6.40
CA HIS A 74 2.90 -9.16 6.24
C HIS A 74 2.37 -10.01 7.38
N ILE A 75 1.19 -9.66 7.86
CA ILE A 75 0.48 -10.37 8.92
C ILE A 75 -0.89 -10.74 8.35
N SER A 76 -1.26 -12.01 8.47
CA SER A 76 -2.58 -12.46 8.04
C SER A 76 -3.09 -13.58 8.92
N SER A 77 -4.41 -13.76 8.98
CA SER A 77 -5.01 -14.93 9.62
C SER A 77 -6.15 -15.48 8.77
N SER A 78 -6.30 -16.81 8.75
CA SER A 78 -7.37 -17.48 8.03
C SER A 78 -8.74 -17.33 8.70
N TRP A 79 -8.75 -17.18 10.04
CA TRP A 79 -9.95 -17.13 10.86
C TRP A 79 -10.59 -15.73 10.86
N ARG A 80 -9.91 -14.76 11.48
CA ARG A 80 -10.40 -13.37 11.61
C ARG A 80 -10.22 -12.56 10.32
N LYS A 81 -9.45 -13.09 9.36
CA LYS A 81 -9.09 -12.45 8.09
C LYS A 81 -8.53 -11.02 8.21
N PRO A 82 -7.72 -10.69 9.24
CA PRO A 82 -6.92 -9.49 9.22
C PRO A 82 -5.89 -9.62 8.09
N ARG A 83 -5.53 -8.49 7.50
CA ARG A 83 -4.36 -8.38 6.64
C ARG A 83 -3.66 -7.09 7.02
N ALA A 84 -2.43 -7.20 7.44
CA ALA A 84 -1.58 -6.06 7.69
C ALA A 84 -0.27 -6.18 6.93
N SER A 85 0.28 -5.02 6.58
CA SER A 85 1.59 -4.90 5.94
C SER A 85 2.34 -3.80 6.66
N MET A 86 3.53 -4.11 7.16
CA MET A 86 4.41 -3.18 7.85
C MET A 86 5.65 -2.95 7.00
N LEU A 87 6.03 -1.69 6.87
CA LEU A 87 7.28 -1.28 6.24
C LEU A 87 8.29 -0.97 7.34
N VAL A 88 9.41 -1.69 7.35
CA VAL A 88 10.49 -1.52 8.34
C VAL A 88 11.73 -0.99 7.63
N PHE A 89 12.32 0.07 8.17
CA PHE A 89 13.55 0.66 7.70
C PHE A 89 14.56 0.69 8.83
N ARG A 90 15.68 0.00 8.65
CA ARG A 90 16.75 -0.12 9.67
C ARG A 90 16.20 -0.45 11.06
N GLY A 91 15.33 -1.46 11.12
CA GLY A 91 14.69 -1.92 12.36
C GLY A 91 13.60 -1.03 12.94
N ARG A 92 13.23 0.08 12.26
CA ARG A 92 12.13 0.96 12.67
C ARG A 92 10.96 0.86 11.72
N VAL A 93 9.75 0.76 12.26
CA VAL A 93 8.52 0.75 11.46
C VAL A 93 8.27 2.15 10.92
N LEU A 94 8.28 2.31 9.59
CA LEU A 94 7.94 3.57 8.91
C LEU A 94 6.44 3.75 8.75
N GLY A 95 5.71 2.64 8.62
CA GLY A 95 4.27 2.67 8.51
C GLY A 95 3.65 1.28 8.42
N CYS A 96 2.34 1.25 8.62
CA CYS A 96 1.56 0.03 8.59
C CYS A 96 0.24 0.28 7.87
N ILE A 97 -0.17 -0.69 7.07
CA ILE A 97 -1.52 -0.77 6.52
C ILE A 97 -2.21 -1.92 7.25
N TYR A 98 -3.41 -1.69 7.77
CA TYR A 98 -4.24 -2.71 8.38
C TYR A 98 -5.62 -2.72 7.71
N THR A 99 -6.10 -3.92 7.43
CA THR A 99 -7.45 -4.16 6.90
C THR A 99 -8.05 -5.38 7.57
N ARG A 100 -9.37 -5.36 7.74
CA ARG A 100 -10.17 -6.51 8.16
C ARG A 100 -11.54 -6.41 7.51
N LYS A 101 -12.19 -7.56 7.29
CA LYS A 101 -13.44 -7.61 6.50
C LYS A 101 -14.59 -6.81 7.12
N ASP A 102 -14.59 -6.66 8.43
CA ASP A 102 -15.59 -5.96 9.25
C ASP A 102 -15.22 -4.48 9.51
N LEU A 103 -14.13 -3.97 8.94
CA LEU A 103 -13.80 -2.55 8.98
C LEU A 103 -14.37 -1.83 7.76
N ASP A 104 -15.00 -0.67 7.99
CA ASP A 104 -15.58 0.18 6.93
C ASP A 104 -14.51 0.77 6.00
N ALA A 105 -13.29 0.94 6.50
CA ALA A 105 -12.16 1.45 5.75
C ALA A 105 -10.83 0.86 6.25
N PRO A 106 -9.80 0.82 5.40
CA PRO A 106 -8.45 0.53 5.84
C PRO A 106 -7.92 1.53 6.87
N VAL A 107 -7.07 1.05 7.76
CA VAL A 107 -6.43 1.83 8.82
C VAL A 107 -4.93 1.92 8.53
N PHE A 108 -4.33 3.10 8.72
CA PHE A 108 -2.95 3.37 8.32
C PHE A 108 -2.08 3.80 9.51
N ALA A 109 -0.77 3.79 9.28
CA ALA A 109 0.27 4.33 10.16
C ALA A 109 0.18 3.76 11.59
N GLU A 110 0.17 4.61 12.61
CA GLU A 110 0.24 4.25 14.03
C GLU A 110 -0.96 3.42 14.49
N GLU A 111 -2.16 3.78 14.05
CA GLU A 111 -3.37 3.03 14.41
C GLU A 111 -3.37 1.65 13.75
N GLY A 112 -3.00 1.59 12.47
CA GLY A 112 -2.86 0.32 11.75
C GLY A 112 -1.79 -0.58 12.38
N PHE A 113 -0.69 0.01 12.82
CA PHE A 113 0.38 -0.69 13.53
C PHE A 113 -0.10 -1.27 14.87
N THR A 114 -0.87 -0.49 15.63
CA THR A 114 -1.42 -0.94 16.92
C THR A 114 -2.35 -2.14 16.75
N LEU A 115 -3.21 -2.10 15.73
CA LEU A 115 -4.09 -3.23 15.38
C LEU A 115 -3.28 -4.45 14.89
N ALA A 116 -2.25 -4.23 14.07
CA ALA A 116 -1.39 -5.30 13.58
C ALA A 116 -0.64 -6.02 14.71
N LEU A 117 -0.15 -5.27 15.72
CA LEU A 117 0.50 -5.86 16.89
C LEU A 117 -0.46 -6.73 17.72
N ALA A 118 -1.73 -6.36 17.79
CA ALA A 118 -2.73 -7.17 18.48
C ALA A 118 -2.94 -8.53 17.79
N GLU A 119 -2.89 -8.58 16.45
CA GLU A 119 -3.00 -9.82 15.70
C GLU A 119 -1.82 -10.76 15.89
N LEU A 120 -0.62 -10.25 16.20
CA LEU A 120 0.56 -11.09 16.46
C LEU A 120 0.42 -11.97 17.72
N GLY A 121 -0.52 -11.66 18.61
CA GLY A 121 -0.84 -12.49 19.77
C GLY A 121 -1.80 -13.64 19.49
N GLU A 122 -2.39 -13.70 18.30
CA GLU A 122 -3.42 -14.67 17.94
C GLU A 122 -2.80 -15.97 17.39
N VAL A 123 -3.46 -17.11 17.69
CA VAL A 123 -2.91 -18.46 17.41
C VAL A 123 -2.86 -18.77 15.91
N ASP A 124 -3.83 -18.27 15.14
CA ASP A 124 -3.98 -18.52 13.69
C ASP A 124 -3.32 -17.44 12.83
N THR A 125 -2.43 -16.64 13.41
CA THR A 125 -1.73 -15.58 12.70
C THR A 125 -0.48 -16.14 12.02
N GLU A 126 -0.39 -15.91 10.72
CA GLU A 126 0.77 -16.14 9.89
C GLU A 126 1.49 -14.81 9.65
N ILE A 127 2.81 -14.84 9.81
CA ILE A 127 3.71 -13.73 9.55
C ILE A 127 4.58 -14.13 8.36
N SER A 128 4.68 -13.25 7.38
CA SER A 128 5.69 -13.37 6.33
C SER A 128 6.56 -12.13 6.25
N ALA A 129 7.84 -12.30 5.92
CA ALA A 129 8.77 -11.19 5.84
C ALA A 129 9.82 -11.41 4.76
N TYR A 130 10.27 -10.32 4.13
CA TYR A 130 11.33 -10.31 3.14
C TYR A 130 12.07 -8.98 3.19
N GLU A 131 13.36 -9.02 2.89
CA GLU A 131 14.18 -7.81 2.78
C GLU A 131 13.85 -7.04 1.51
N ILE A 132 14.00 -5.73 1.57
CA ILE A 132 13.87 -4.83 0.42
C ILE A 132 15.00 -3.79 0.45
N ASP A 133 15.29 -3.22 -0.71
CA ASP A 133 16.28 -2.15 -0.83
C ASP A 133 15.83 -0.89 -0.06
N GLU A 134 16.79 -0.20 0.54
CA GLU A 134 16.54 1.02 1.32
C GLU A 134 15.89 2.13 0.48
N GLU A 135 16.30 2.28 -0.78
CA GLU A 135 15.72 3.27 -1.71
C GLU A 135 14.24 2.98 -1.96
N VAL A 136 13.90 1.69 -2.11
CA VAL A 136 12.52 1.23 -2.31
C VAL A 136 11.70 1.47 -1.04
N ALA A 137 12.27 1.20 0.13
CA ALA A 137 11.61 1.46 1.41
C ALA A 137 11.33 2.96 1.61
N LEU A 138 12.30 3.83 1.34
CA LEU A 138 12.13 5.28 1.45
C LEU A 138 11.09 5.82 0.48
N ALA A 139 11.10 5.36 -0.77
CA ALA A 139 10.07 5.72 -1.75
C ALA A 139 8.67 5.27 -1.30
N SER A 140 8.57 4.06 -0.73
CA SER A 140 7.31 3.49 -0.25
C SER A 140 6.80 4.16 1.02
N ALA A 141 7.68 4.76 1.83
CA ALA A 141 7.30 5.49 3.03
C ALA A 141 6.38 6.68 2.74
N ALA A 142 6.41 7.21 1.51
CA ALA A 142 5.47 8.24 1.06
C ALA A 142 3.99 7.82 1.21
N LEU A 143 3.69 6.52 1.13
CA LEU A 143 2.34 5.96 1.38
C LEU A 143 1.80 6.28 2.77
N PHE A 144 2.70 6.48 3.74
CA PHE A 144 2.38 6.72 5.14
C PHE A 144 2.60 8.16 5.56
N SER A 145 3.00 9.02 4.61
CA SER A 145 3.15 10.45 4.89
C SER A 145 1.77 11.08 5.10
N SER A 146 1.55 11.68 6.26
CA SER A 146 0.26 12.26 6.68
C SER A 146 -0.09 13.58 5.98
N GLN A 147 0.67 13.99 4.95
CA GLN A 147 0.33 15.12 4.11
C GLN A 147 -0.68 14.72 3.05
N THR A 148 -1.94 14.62 3.46
CA THR A 148 -3.05 14.55 2.53
C THR A 148 -3.34 15.96 2.02
N VAL A 149 -3.05 16.22 0.74
CA VAL A 149 -3.61 17.39 0.05
C VAL A 149 -5.06 17.04 -0.29
N ALA A 150 -5.93 17.09 0.72
CA ALA A 150 -7.36 17.01 0.50
C ALA A 150 -7.83 18.34 -0.10
N GLU A 151 -7.82 18.47 -1.42
CA GLU A 151 -8.51 19.57 -2.06
C GLU A 151 -10.02 19.37 -1.82
N ALA A 152 -10.64 20.35 -1.14
CA ALA A 152 -12.09 20.41 -0.96
C ALA A 152 -12.76 20.28 -2.33
N SER A 153 -13.51 19.21 -2.52
CA SER A 153 -14.13 18.84 -3.78
C SER A 153 -15.23 19.83 -4.15
N ALA A 154 -14.86 20.86 -4.91
CA ALA A 154 -15.76 21.48 -5.86
C ALA A 154 -15.29 21.05 -7.26
N ASP A 155 -16.14 20.28 -7.91
CA ASP A 155 -16.09 19.85 -9.31
C ASP A 155 -15.26 18.63 -9.74
N VAL A 156 -16.05 17.59 -10.07
CA VAL A 156 -16.06 16.84 -11.33
C VAL A 156 -14.78 16.08 -11.69
N LEU A 157 -14.85 14.75 -11.54
CA LEU A 157 -14.16 13.74 -12.35
C LEU A 157 -12.73 14.13 -12.79
N ARG A 158 -11.89 14.55 -11.84
CA ARG A 158 -10.48 14.73 -12.13
C ARG A 158 -9.90 13.35 -12.42
N SER A 159 -9.38 13.17 -13.63
CA SER A 159 -8.81 11.88 -13.99
C SER A 159 -7.56 11.66 -13.14
N PRO A 160 -7.28 10.45 -12.63
CA PRO A 160 -6.04 10.16 -11.89
C PRO A 160 -4.76 10.59 -12.63
N LEU A 161 -4.82 10.69 -13.97
CA LEU A 161 -3.75 11.19 -14.84
C LEU A 161 -3.50 12.70 -14.71
N GLN A 162 -4.53 13.50 -14.41
CA GLN A 162 -4.37 14.95 -14.17
C GLN A 162 -3.66 15.20 -12.83
N GLU A 163 -3.98 14.42 -11.80
CA GLU A 163 -3.29 14.51 -10.51
C GLU A 163 -1.83 14.03 -10.62
N TYR A 164 -1.60 12.94 -11.38
CA TYR A 164 -0.24 12.48 -11.69
C TYR A 164 0.61 13.55 -12.41
N LYS A 165 0.03 14.29 -13.37
CA LYS A 165 0.74 15.38 -14.06
C LYS A 165 1.14 16.51 -13.12
N ARG A 166 0.29 16.87 -12.15
CA ARG A 166 0.66 17.85 -11.11
C ARG A 166 1.83 17.37 -10.26
N PHE A 167 1.86 16.09 -9.87
CA PHE A 167 3.01 15.52 -9.14
C PHE A 167 4.32 15.70 -9.91
N LEU A 168 4.29 15.51 -11.23
CA LEU A 168 5.46 15.74 -12.10
C LEU A 168 5.87 17.21 -12.22
N GLU A 169 4.95 18.16 -12.04
CA GLU A 169 5.20 19.59 -12.17
C GLU A 169 5.74 20.23 -10.88
N VAL A 170 5.44 19.64 -9.72
CA VAL A 170 5.71 20.23 -8.39
C VAL A 170 7.00 19.68 -7.75
N ASP A 171 7.70 18.74 -8.40
CA ASP A 171 8.85 18.01 -7.84
C ASP A 171 8.56 17.46 -6.42
N ALA A 172 7.32 17.02 -6.21
CA ALA A 172 6.84 16.49 -4.95
C ALA A 172 6.84 14.96 -4.97
N SER A 173 7.22 14.33 -3.86
CA SER A 173 7.07 12.89 -3.66
C SER A 173 5.74 12.59 -3.00
N GLY A 174 4.98 11.61 -3.49
CA GLY A 174 3.71 11.20 -2.89
C GLY A 174 3.05 10.04 -3.61
N CYS A 175 1.87 9.65 -3.11
CA CYS A 175 1.08 8.55 -3.67
C CYS A 175 -0.34 9.00 -4.01
N ILE A 176 -0.90 8.45 -5.09
CA ILE A 176 -2.31 8.64 -5.46
C ILE A 176 -3.07 7.39 -5.04
N LEU A 177 -3.92 7.50 -4.01
CA LEU A 177 -4.84 6.45 -3.63
C LEU A 177 -6.17 6.64 -4.38
N VAL A 178 -6.53 5.67 -5.22
CA VAL A 178 -7.85 5.64 -5.87
C VAL A 178 -8.75 4.73 -5.06
N ASN A 179 -9.59 5.33 -4.21
CA ASN A 179 -10.59 4.60 -3.44
C ASN A 179 -11.88 4.48 -4.28
N ASP A 180 -12.14 3.29 -4.82
CA ASP A 180 -13.42 2.95 -5.44
C ASP A 180 -14.20 2.05 -4.48
N ALA A 181 -15.51 2.23 -4.37
CA ALA A 181 -16.37 1.44 -3.48
C ALA A 181 -16.27 -0.07 -3.78
N GLU A 182 -15.87 -0.45 -4.99
CA GLU A 182 -15.67 -1.84 -5.41
C GLU A 182 -14.27 -2.42 -5.05
N ASN A 183 -13.29 -1.60 -4.66
CA ASN A 183 -11.93 -2.05 -4.31
C ASN A 183 -11.80 -2.58 -2.86
N GLN A 184 -12.88 -2.69 -2.11
CA GLN A 184 -12.88 -3.12 -0.71
C GLN A 184 -12.88 -4.66 -0.49
N THR A 185 -12.43 -5.48 -1.45
CA THR A 185 -12.49 -6.98 -1.37
C THR A 185 -11.17 -7.73 -1.52
#